data_AF-A0A0N5BYW8-F1
#
_entry.id   AF-A0A0N5BYW8-F1
#
_cell.length_a   1.000
_cell.length_b   1.000
_cell.length_c   1.000
_cell.angle_alpha   90.00
_cell.angle_beta   90.00
_cell.angle_gamma   90.00
#
_symmetry.space_group_name_H-M   'P 1'
#
loop_
_entity.id
_entity.type
_entity.pdbx_description
1 polymer ?
#
loop_
_entity_poly.entity_id
_entity_poly.type
_entity_poly.pdbx_seq_one_letter_code
_entity_poly.pdbx_strand_id
1 'polypeptide(L)'
;MNYYLFFGVFLCVLKNVFTTCVDSSMYQLKGKTYLLTPMAKECMSRSEKCIYASANDPDNFRGTISGCMTTVLQFLSNVSFHSIFDNNTFIEESELFNIYINECNDKGIVNKNFTSTTGTLSLYLSCFSQDTKFEDPNKLSLEPITRDISPVKCSYPWTEEENKEYIGFDLGPEKDYTCNEGYCSIFKMSIYNFTSKEFSNFSRFGCLSDLYYTLDDLGSTLFSSPDPLEDFKKYNIAGASLACRQRNPVMYSKRADDTAYIWYSNCYSPSDKIEIRHLKKAFETLININVYKNKNPPKIVSFTKGTSIKGSFPSFISIFSLFLLTFSYYLL
;
A
#
# COMPACT_ATOMS: atom_id res chain seq x y z
N MET A 1 -22.88 -34.29 -60.01
CA MET A 1 -22.91 -34.35 -58.52
C MET A 1 -21.58 -33.78 -58.03
N ASN A 2 -21.49 -32.47 -57.77
CA ASN A 2 -21.95 -31.78 -56.54
C ASN A 2 -21.14 -32.12 -55.26
N TYR A 3 -19.81 -32.01 -55.33
CA TYR A 3 -18.96 -31.90 -54.14
C TYR A 3 -18.26 -30.52 -53.99
N TYR A 4 -18.13 -29.75 -55.08
CA TYR A 4 -17.46 -28.43 -55.04
C TYR A 4 -18.29 -27.29 -54.44
N LEU A 5 -19.59 -27.50 -54.20
CA LEU A 5 -20.48 -26.46 -53.66
C LEU A 5 -20.46 -26.36 -52.11
N PHE A 6 -19.80 -27.31 -51.43
CA PHE A 6 -19.67 -27.31 -49.96
C PHE A 6 -18.43 -26.55 -49.44
N PHE A 7 -17.40 -26.38 -50.27
CA PHE A 7 -16.16 -25.69 -49.88
C PHE A 7 -16.26 -24.15 -49.97
N GLY A 8 -17.26 -23.62 -50.68
CA GLY A 8 -17.47 -22.17 -50.82
C GLY A 8 -18.13 -21.48 -49.61
N VAL A 9 -18.77 -22.22 -48.72
CA VAL A 9 -19.55 -21.66 -47.58
C VAL A 9 -18.78 -21.71 -46.26
N PHE A 10 -17.78 -22.60 -46.14
CA PHE A 10 -16.87 -22.61 -44.97
C PHE A 10 -15.72 -21.60 -45.05
N LEU A 11 -15.65 -20.83 -46.14
CA LEU A 11 -15.02 -19.51 -46.19
C LEU A 11 -16.02 -18.39 -45.84
N CYS A 12 -16.99 -18.69 -44.96
CA CYS A 12 -17.35 -17.76 -43.90
C CYS A 12 -16.07 -17.38 -43.17
N VAL A 13 -15.42 -16.33 -43.68
CA VAL A 13 -14.45 -15.54 -42.97
C VAL A 13 -15.13 -15.19 -41.66
N LEU A 14 -14.76 -15.92 -40.60
CA LEU A 14 -14.82 -15.44 -39.24
C LEU A 14 -13.89 -14.23 -39.21
N LYS A 15 -14.35 -13.12 -39.81
CA LYS A 15 -13.92 -11.80 -39.45
C LYS A 15 -14.17 -11.82 -37.97
N ASN A 16 -13.08 -11.87 -37.22
CA ASN A 16 -13.22 -11.71 -35.80
C ASN A 16 -13.81 -10.33 -35.65
N VAL A 17 -15.11 -10.27 -35.33
CA VAL A 17 -15.69 -9.07 -34.74
C VAL A 17 -14.92 -8.98 -33.45
N PHE A 18 -13.92 -8.10 -33.48
CA PHE A 18 -13.05 -7.86 -32.37
C PHE A 18 -13.88 -7.04 -31.40
N THR A 19 -14.15 -7.68 -30.28
CA THR A 19 -14.91 -7.11 -29.19
C THR A 19 -13.98 -6.12 -28.49
N THR A 20 -14.46 -4.92 -28.14
CA THR A 20 -13.58 -3.82 -27.69
C THR A 20 -13.91 -3.33 -26.28
N CYS A 21 -12.86 -2.99 -25.53
CA CYS A 21 -12.93 -2.16 -24.34
C CYS A 21 -12.42 -0.75 -24.66
N VAL A 22 -12.76 0.22 -23.81
CA VAL A 22 -12.19 1.57 -23.87
C VAL A 22 -11.10 1.68 -22.81
N ASP A 23 -9.84 1.66 -23.25
CA ASP A 23 -8.70 1.99 -22.41
C ASP A 23 -8.76 3.49 -22.12
N SER A 24 -8.83 3.88 -20.84
CA SER A 24 -8.85 5.27 -20.40
C SER A 24 -8.29 5.35 -18.99
N SER A 25 -7.28 6.18 -18.77
CA SER A 25 -6.59 6.23 -17.48
C SER A 25 -6.33 7.66 -17.07
N MET A 26 -6.83 8.04 -15.90
CA MET A 26 -6.68 9.38 -15.34
C MET A 26 -6.45 9.24 -13.84
N TYR A 27 -5.18 9.23 -13.44
CA TYR A 27 -4.78 8.94 -12.07
C TYR A 27 -3.53 9.70 -11.64
N GLN A 28 -3.34 9.80 -10.32
CA GLN A 28 -2.14 10.26 -9.68
C GLN A 28 -1.52 9.07 -8.93
N LEU A 29 -0.23 8.85 -9.12
CA LEU A 29 0.55 7.82 -8.43
C LEU A 29 1.82 8.46 -7.86
N LYS A 30 2.01 8.38 -6.53
CA LYS A 30 3.18 8.91 -5.81
C LYS A 30 3.54 10.35 -6.21
N GLY A 31 2.52 11.22 -6.23
CA GLY A 31 2.63 12.63 -6.57
C GLY A 31 2.66 12.99 -8.06
N LYS A 32 2.71 12.01 -8.98
CA LYS A 32 2.76 12.26 -10.45
C LYS A 32 1.43 11.94 -11.11
N THR A 33 1.00 12.81 -12.03
CA THR A 33 -0.27 12.72 -12.77
C THR A 33 -0.06 12.00 -14.08
N TYR A 34 -0.97 11.08 -14.40
CA TYR A 34 -0.98 10.28 -15.61
C TYR A 34 -2.32 10.43 -16.30
N LEU A 35 -2.31 10.96 -17.53
CA LEU A 35 -3.48 11.19 -18.36
C LEU A 35 -3.31 10.43 -19.68
N LEU A 36 -4.12 9.39 -19.87
CA LEU A 36 -4.23 8.62 -21.10
C LEU A 36 -5.58 8.94 -21.75
N THR A 37 -5.54 9.49 -22.96
CA THR A 37 -6.76 9.77 -23.74
C THR A 37 -7.52 8.47 -24.03
N PRO A 38 -8.87 8.45 -23.92
CA PRO A 38 -9.67 7.27 -24.20
C PRO A 38 -9.40 6.69 -25.60
N MET A 39 -9.12 5.40 -25.68
CA MET A 39 -8.87 4.69 -26.94
C MET A 39 -9.55 3.32 -26.91
N ALA A 40 -10.27 2.99 -27.99
CA ALA A 40 -10.82 1.64 -28.15
C ALA A 40 -9.68 0.64 -28.39
N LYS A 41 -9.72 -0.50 -27.70
CA LYS A 41 -8.68 -1.52 -27.73
C LYS A 41 -9.30 -2.92 -27.64
N GLU A 42 -8.70 -3.85 -28.38
CA GLU A 42 -9.06 -5.26 -28.39
C GLU A 42 -8.37 -5.98 -27.23
N CYS A 43 -9.11 -6.86 -26.56
CA CYS A 43 -8.57 -7.67 -25.45
C CYS A 43 -7.89 -8.95 -25.93
N MET A 44 -7.10 -9.58 -25.06
CA MET A 44 -6.30 -10.76 -25.45
C MET A 44 -7.16 -11.99 -25.76
N SER A 45 -8.39 -12.04 -25.22
CA SER A 45 -9.39 -13.03 -25.58
C SER A 45 -10.79 -12.42 -25.65
N ARG A 46 -11.74 -13.14 -26.26
CA ARG A 46 -13.17 -12.79 -26.25
C ARG A 46 -13.87 -13.04 -24.92
N SER A 47 -13.30 -13.89 -24.06
CA SER A 47 -13.86 -14.20 -22.73
C SER A 47 -13.36 -13.27 -21.64
N GLU A 48 -12.33 -12.45 -21.94
CA GLU A 48 -11.88 -11.37 -21.07
C GLU A 48 -13.02 -10.35 -20.88
N LYS A 49 -13.15 -9.77 -19.69
CA LYS A 49 -14.08 -8.68 -19.42
C LYS A 49 -13.40 -7.33 -19.62
N CYS A 50 -14.19 -6.29 -19.86
CA CYS A 50 -13.76 -4.94 -19.58
C CYS A 50 -13.90 -4.68 -18.07
N ILE A 51 -13.03 -3.82 -17.54
CA ILE A 51 -13.15 -3.31 -16.19
C ILE A 51 -13.08 -1.79 -16.19
N TYR A 52 -13.86 -1.15 -15.32
CA TYR A 52 -13.67 0.21 -14.86
C TYR A 52 -13.32 0.15 -13.37
N ALA A 53 -12.17 0.69 -12.99
CA ALA A 53 -11.71 0.80 -11.62
C ALA A 53 -11.56 2.28 -11.25
N SER A 54 -12.05 2.67 -10.08
CA SER A 54 -11.69 3.94 -9.45
C SER A 54 -11.30 3.70 -8.01
N ALA A 55 -10.14 4.20 -7.62
CA ALA A 55 -9.62 4.00 -6.27
C ALA A 55 -8.92 5.25 -5.73
N ASN A 56 -8.93 5.39 -4.41
CA ASN A 56 -8.20 6.41 -3.67
C ASN A 56 -7.56 5.76 -2.45
N ASP A 57 -6.24 5.62 -2.48
CA ASP A 57 -5.36 5.33 -1.36
C ASP A 57 -4.60 6.63 -1.00
N PRO A 58 -4.94 7.29 0.12
CA PRO A 58 -4.43 8.62 0.45
C PRO A 58 -2.91 8.77 0.33
N ASP A 59 -2.49 9.85 -0.34
CA ASP A 59 -1.10 10.20 -0.67
C ASP A 59 -0.32 9.21 -1.57
N ASN A 60 -0.87 8.04 -1.91
CA ASN A 60 -0.22 7.03 -2.74
C ASN A 60 -0.84 6.90 -4.15
N PHE A 61 -2.13 6.59 -4.25
CA PHE A 61 -2.85 6.44 -5.52
C PHE A 61 -4.22 7.13 -5.49
N ARG A 62 -4.58 7.86 -6.55
CA ARG A 62 -5.93 8.41 -6.70
C ARG A 62 -6.30 8.52 -8.17
N GLY A 63 -7.35 7.84 -8.61
CA GLY A 63 -7.72 7.93 -10.03
C GLY A 63 -8.87 7.05 -10.50
N THR A 64 -9.02 7.06 -11.83
CA THR A 64 -9.87 6.16 -12.62
C THR A 64 -9.03 5.48 -13.71
N ILE A 65 -9.29 4.20 -13.94
CA ILE A 65 -8.63 3.38 -14.96
C ILE A 65 -9.66 2.41 -15.53
N SER A 66 -9.85 2.41 -16.85
CA SER A 66 -10.63 1.41 -17.57
C SER A 66 -9.83 0.76 -18.68
N GLY A 67 -10.26 -0.43 -19.08
CA GLY A 67 -9.65 -1.18 -20.18
C GLY A 67 -9.94 -2.68 -20.09
N CYS A 68 -9.14 -3.47 -20.78
CA CYS A 68 -9.15 -4.93 -20.66
C CYS A 68 -8.72 -5.38 -19.25
N MET A 69 -9.51 -6.26 -18.64
CA MET A 69 -9.38 -6.64 -17.23
C MET A 69 -7.96 -7.07 -16.86
N THR A 70 -7.30 -7.93 -17.63
CA THR A 70 -5.94 -8.43 -17.32
C THR A 70 -4.91 -7.30 -17.30
N THR A 71 -5.05 -6.31 -18.21
CA THR A 71 -4.13 -5.16 -18.28
C THR A 71 -4.30 -4.25 -17.08
N VAL A 72 -5.55 -3.95 -16.71
CA VAL A 72 -5.85 -3.10 -15.55
C VAL A 72 -5.48 -3.79 -14.24
N LEU A 73 -5.69 -5.11 -14.13
CA LEU A 73 -5.24 -5.91 -12.99
C LEU A 73 -3.72 -5.88 -12.85
N GLN A 74 -2.99 -6.16 -13.94
CA GLN A 74 -1.52 -6.09 -13.92
C GLN A 74 -1.03 -4.70 -13.53
N PHE A 75 -1.71 -3.62 -13.94
CA PHE A 75 -1.41 -2.28 -13.45
C PHE A 75 -1.70 -2.12 -11.94
N LEU A 76 -2.89 -2.49 -11.48
CA LEU A 76 -3.30 -2.33 -10.07
C LEU A 76 -2.46 -3.16 -9.11
N SER A 77 -2.03 -4.37 -9.51
CA SER A 77 -1.07 -5.19 -8.73
C SER A 77 0.36 -4.63 -8.73
N ASN A 78 0.69 -3.68 -9.61
CA ASN A 78 1.96 -2.94 -9.56
C ASN A 78 1.83 -1.58 -8.82
N VAL A 79 0.60 -1.13 -8.55
CA VAL A 79 0.34 -0.04 -7.61
C VAL A 79 0.31 -0.66 -6.24
N SER A 80 1.32 -0.42 -5.42
CA SER A 80 1.33 -0.95 -4.06
C SER A 80 0.37 -0.18 -3.17
N PHE A 81 -0.84 -0.70 -3.00
CA PHE A 81 -1.88 -0.16 -2.13
C PHE A 81 -1.60 -0.52 -0.67
N HIS A 82 -1.65 0.46 0.22
CA HIS A 82 -1.37 0.22 1.64
C HIS A 82 -2.42 -0.69 2.30
N SER A 83 -1.97 -1.47 3.30
CA SER A 83 -2.78 -2.52 3.90
C SER A 83 -4.03 -1.96 4.59
N ILE A 84 -5.08 -2.77 4.58
CA ILE A 84 -6.42 -2.35 4.98
C ILE A 84 -7.01 -3.21 6.10
N PHE A 85 -8.05 -2.68 6.71
CA PHE A 85 -8.98 -3.41 7.56
C PHE A 85 -10.34 -3.49 6.87
N ASP A 86 -10.83 -4.71 6.67
CA ASP A 86 -12.21 -5.00 6.26
C ASP A 86 -12.85 -5.95 7.27
N ASN A 87 -14.05 -5.62 7.74
CA ASN A 87 -14.74 -6.40 8.80
C ASN A 87 -13.83 -6.75 10.00
N ASN A 88 -13.02 -5.79 10.44
CA ASN A 88 -11.98 -5.91 11.49
C ASN A 88 -10.78 -6.82 11.17
N THR A 89 -10.81 -7.59 10.08
CA THR A 89 -9.66 -8.38 9.60
C THR A 89 -8.67 -7.49 8.84
N PHE A 90 -7.37 -7.67 9.10
CA PHE A 90 -6.30 -7.04 8.33
C PHE A 90 -6.10 -7.83 7.02
N ILE A 91 -6.11 -7.13 5.89
CA ILE A 91 -5.90 -7.71 4.55
C ILE A 91 -4.64 -7.08 3.95
N GLU A 92 -3.70 -7.93 3.56
CA GLU A 92 -2.47 -7.50 2.89
C GLU A 92 -2.74 -7.01 1.45
N GLU A 93 -1.90 -6.08 0.99
CA GLU A 93 -1.87 -5.53 -0.39
C GLU A 93 -2.10 -6.61 -1.48
N SER A 94 -1.41 -7.75 -1.35
CA SER A 94 -1.41 -8.81 -2.35
C SER A 94 -2.73 -9.61 -2.43
N GLU A 95 -3.52 -9.62 -1.36
CA GLU A 95 -4.80 -10.33 -1.30
C GLU A 95 -5.98 -9.42 -1.69
N LEU A 96 -5.86 -8.12 -1.41
CA LEU A 96 -6.92 -7.12 -1.59
C LEU A 96 -7.60 -7.21 -2.97
N PHE A 97 -6.81 -7.14 -4.05
CA PHE A 97 -7.38 -7.17 -5.40
C PHE A 97 -7.92 -8.55 -5.74
N ASN A 98 -7.26 -9.64 -5.35
CA ASN A 98 -7.74 -10.99 -5.64
C ASN A 98 -9.15 -11.24 -5.06
N ILE A 99 -9.42 -10.77 -3.84
CA ILE A 99 -10.74 -10.86 -3.20
C ILE A 99 -11.78 -10.05 -3.99
N TYR A 100 -11.54 -8.74 -4.16
CA TYR A 100 -12.55 -7.83 -4.72
C TYR A 100 -12.74 -7.95 -6.24
N ILE A 101 -11.78 -8.53 -6.94
CA ILE A 101 -11.87 -8.80 -8.38
C ILE A 101 -12.67 -10.07 -8.65
N ASN A 102 -12.57 -11.09 -7.80
CA ASN A 102 -13.48 -12.23 -7.86
C ASN A 102 -14.93 -11.77 -7.55
N GLU A 103 -15.12 -10.94 -6.52
CA GLU A 103 -16.43 -10.34 -6.24
C GLU A 103 -16.97 -9.50 -7.41
N CYS A 104 -16.12 -8.69 -8.06
CA CYS A 104 -16.48 -7.92 -9.25
C CYS A 104 -16.83 -8.83 -10.45
N ASN A 105 -16.14 -9.95 -10.61
CA ASN A 105 -16.45 -10.94 -11.64
C ASN A 105 -17.84 -11.55 -11.46
N ASP A 106 -18.23 -11.84 -10.21
CA ASP A 106 -19.48 -12.52 -9.89
C ASP A 106 -20.68 -11.56 -9.83
N LYS A 107 -20.49 -10.38 -9.23
CA LYS A 107 -21.56 -9.39 -8.98
C LYS A 107 -21.63 -8.26 -10.01
N GLY A 108 -20.62 -8.13 -10.87
CA GLY A 108 -20.48 -7.06 -11.86
C GLY A 108 -20.06 -5.70 -11.30
N ILE A 109 -20.40 -5.37 -10.04
CA ILE A 109 -20.00 -4.12 -9.38
C ILE A 109 -19.55 -4.39 -7.93
N VAL A 110 -18.47 -3.73 -7.53
CA VAL A 110 -17.99 -3.59 -6.14
C VAL A 110 -17.87 -2.11 -5.81
N ASN A 111 -18.37 -1.69 -4.66
CA ASN A 111 -18.17 -0.35 -4.12
C ASN A 111 -17.94 -0.46 -2.61
N LYS A 112 -16.70 -0.22 -2.18
CA LYS A 112 -16.22 -0.44 -0.82
C LYS A 112 -15.38 0.74 -0.33
N ASN A 113 -15.50 1.02 0.96
CA ASN A 113 -14.56 1.86 1.70
C ASN A 113 -13.92 1.01 2.80
N PHE A 114 -12.63 1.22 3.02
CA PHE A 114 -11.83 0.52 4.00
C PHE A 114 -11.13 1.51 4.93
N THR A 115 -10.81 1.06 6.14
CA THR A 115 -9.81 1.76 6.96
C THR A 115 -8.44 1.25 6.52
N SER A 116 -7.51 2.14 6.17
CA SER A 116 -6.14 1.79 5.78
C SER A 116 -5.14 2.46 6.70
N THR A 117 -3.88 2.03 6.64
CA THR A 117 -2.78 2.73 7.33
C THR A 117 -2.52 4.12 6.76
N THR A 118 -3.00 4.45 5.56
CA THR A 118 -2.99 5.80 4.97
C THR A 118 -4.21 6.65 5.35
N GLY A 119 -5.34 6.04 5.73
CA GLY A 119 -6.58 6.73 6.09
C GLY A 119 -7.84 5.95 5.72
N THR A 120 -8.60 6.47 4.76
CA THR A 120 -9.76 5.75 4.18
C THR A 120 -9.44 5.44 2.73
N LEU A 121 -9.37 4.15 2.41
CA LEU A 121 -9.22 3.68 1.04
C LEU A 121 -10.62 3.52 0.44
N SER A 122 -10.87 4.10 -0.73
CA SER A 122 -12.10 3.88 -1.50
C SER A 122 -11.78 3.02 -2.72
N LEU A 123 -12.61 2.02 -3.00
CA LEU A 123 -12.47 1.12 -4.15
C LEU A 123 -13.84 0.93 -4.81
N TYR A 124 -13.95 1.37 -6.06
CA TYR A 124 -15.04 1.08 -6.96
C TYR A 124 -14.51 0.25 -8.13
N LEU A 125 -15.18 -0.85 -8.44
CA LEU A 125 -14.88 -1.71 -9.58
C LEU A 125 -16.20 -2.03 -10.30
N SER A 126 -16.19 -1.99 -11.64
CA SER A 126 -17.26 -2.55 -12.47
C SER A 126 -16.66 -3.43 -13.56
N CYS A 127 -17.10 -4.69 -13.60
CA CYS A 127 -16.63 -5.73 -14.52
C CYS A 127 -17.77 -6.12 -15.46
N PHE A 128 -17.60 -5.89 -16.76
CA PHE A 128 -18.66 -6.04 -17.76
C PHE A 128 -18.14 -6.71 -19.04
N SER A 129 -19.03 -7.33 -19.81
CA SER A 129 -18.65 -7.98 -21.06
C SER A 129 -18.14 -6.97 -22.09
N GLN A 130 -17.22 -7.39 -22.95
CA GLN A 130 -16.80 -6.59 -24.10
C GLN A 130 -18.02 -6.23 -24.99
N ASP A 131 -17.91 -5.11 -25.72
CA ASP A 131 -18.98 -4.48 -26.51
C ASP A 131 -20.23 -4.00 -25.74
N THR A 132 -20.30 -4.19 -24.41
CA THR A 132 -21.31 -3.52 -23.59
C THR A 132 -20.82 -2.14 -23.17
N LYS A 133 -21.71 -1.14 -23.19
CA LYS A 133 -21.41 0.17 -22.64
C LYS A 133 -21.50 0.11 -21.12
N PHE A 134 -20.49 0.66 -20.44
CA PHE A 134 -20.55 0.88 -19.01
C PHE A 134 -21.48 2.06 -18.69
N GLU A 135 -22.66 1.73 -18.17
CA GLU A 135 -23.71 2.69 -17.82
C GLU A 135 -24.16 2.49 -16.35
N ASP A 136 -23.28 2.84 -15.39
CA ASP A 136 -23.69 3.05 -14.00
C ASP A 136 -23.80 4.56 -13.71
N PRO A 137 -25.01 5.09 -13.41
CA PRO A 137 -25.20 6.50 -13.02
C PRO A 137 -24.57 6.85 -11.66
N ASN A 138 -24.28 5.85 -10.81
CA ASN A 138 -23.67 6.00 -9.49
C ASN A 138 -22.16 5.70 -9.50
N LYS A 139 -21.52 5.61 -10.67
CA LYS A 139 -20.08 5.33 -10.77
C LYS A 139 -19.27 6.34 -9.97
N LEU A 140 -18.32 5.85 -9.18
CA LEU A 140 -17.36 6.70 -8.49
C LEU A 140 -16.27 7.12 -9.47
N SER A 141 -16.16 8.42 -9.76
CA SER A 141 -15.05 9.00 -10.54
C SER A 141 -14.14 9.79 -9.61
N LEU A 142 -12.95 9.25 -9.32
CA LEU A 142 -11.92 9.94 -8.53
C LEU A 142 -10.93 10.61 -9.45
N GLU A 143 -11.03 11.94 -9.55
CA GLU A 143 -10.11 12.77 -10.30
C GLU A 143 -8.74 12.89 -9.59
N PRO A 144 -7.61 12.84 -10.32
CA PRO A 144 -6.29 13.10 -9.78
C PRO A 144 -6.15 14.57 -9.37
N ILE A 145 -5.22 14.86 -8.44
CA ILE A 145 -4.85 16.24 -8.14
C ILE A 145 -3.96 16.72 -9.29
N THR A 146 -4.43 17.72 -10.06
CA THR A 146 -3.83 18.19 -11.33
C THR A 146 -2.48 18.92 -11.20
N ARG A 147 -1.75 18.70 -10.10
CA ARG A 147 -0.43 19.27 -9.85
C ARG A 147 0.53 18.16 -9.51
N ASP A 148 1.49 17.94 -10.40
CA ASP A 148 2.64 17.10 -10.12
C ASP A 148 3.46 17.68 -8.96
N ILE A 149 3.86 16.81 -8.05
CA ILE A 149 4.71 17.17 -6.92
C ILE A 149 6.17 16.99 -7.35
N SER A 150 7.01 17.98 -7.05
CA SER A 150 8.44 17.91 -7.34
C SER A 150 9.13 16.95 -6.36
N PRO A 151 10.00 16.03 -6.83
CA PRO A 151 10.74 15.15 -5.95
C PRO A 151 11.66 15.91 -4.99
N VAL A 152 11.78 15.42 -3.76
CA VAL A 152 12.65 16.00 -2.72
C VAL A 152 13.76 15.02 -2.32
N LYS A 153 14.86 15.56 -1.76
CA LYS A 153 15.92 14.76 -1.15
C LYS A 153 15.79 14.74 0.36
N CYS A 154 15.77 13.54 0.92
CA CYS A 154 15.63 13.30 2.36
C CYS A 154 16.94 12.73 2.89
N SER A 155 17.59 13.45 3.79
CA SER A 155 18.81 13.03 4.50
C SER A 155 18.56 12.94 6.01
N TYR A 156 19.18 11.96 6.66
CA TYR A 156 19.14 11.76 8.11
C TYR A 156 20.54 11.42 8.65
N PRO A 157 20.97 11.98 9.81
CA PRO A 157 20.28 13.01 10.59
C PRO A 157 20.35 14.38 9.87
N TRP A 158 19.28 15.16 9.96
CA TRP A 158 19.24 16.51 9.37
C TRP A 158 20.03 17.55 10.18
N THR A 159 20.36 17.26 11.44
CA THR A 159 21.24 18.05 12.32
C THR A 159 22.10 17.13 13.19
N GLU A 160 23.35 17.50 13.48
CA GLU A 160 24.24 16.71 14.36
C GLU A 160 23.69 16.51 15.78
N GLU A 161 22.81 17.41 16.20
CA GLU A 161 22.15 17.44 17.51
C GLU A 161 21.18 16.27 17.71
N GLU A 162 20.62 15.69 16.64
CA GLU A 162 19.63 14.61 16.77
C GLU A 162 20.23 13.28 17.24
N ASN A 163 21.53 13.05 17.08
CA ASN A 163 22.15 11.76 17.40
C ASN A 163 22.26 11.44 18.91
N LYS A 164 21.84 12.34 19.83
CA LYS A 164 22.21 12.25 21.26
C LYS A 164 21.06 12.05 22.25
N GLU A 165 19.79 12.27 21.88
CA GLU A 165 18.70 12.37 22.88
C GLU A 165 17.41 11.56 22.62
N TYR A 166 17.36 10.67 21.62
CA TYR A 166 16.12 10.03 21.18
C TYR A 166 16.04 8.55 21.56
N ILE A 167 14.91 8.13 22.14
CA ILE A 167 14.59 6.71 22.29
C ILE A 167 14.13 6.18 20.93
N GLY A 168 14.60 4.99 20.55
CA GLY A 168 14.09 4.23 19.42
C GLY A 168 14.60 4.66 18.05
N PHE A 169 15.71 5.40 17.95
CA PHE A 169 16.37 5.74 16.69
C PHE A 169 17.85 5.38 16.74
N ASP A 170 18.21 4.25 16.14
CA ASP A 170 19.60 3.88 15.83
C ASP A 170 19.64 3.26 14.44
N LEU A 171 19.54 4.13 13.43
CA LEU A 171 19.62 3.79 12.01
C LEU A 171 21.05 3.94 11.45
N GLY A 172 21.99 4.46 12.25
CA GLY A 172 23.26 4.98 11.76
C GLY A 172 23.08 6.17 10.80
N PRO A 173 24.13 6.56 10.06
CA PRO A 173 24.00 7.48 8.94
C PRO A 173 23.34 6.75 7.76
N GLU A 174 22.09 7.11 7.44
CA GLU A 174 21.42 6.58 6.26
C GLU A 174 21.85 7.30 4.97
N LYS A 175 21.61 6.66 3.82
CA LYS A 175 21.87 7.27 2.51
C LYS A 175 20.76 8.27 2.18
N ASP A 176 21.09 9.32 1.43
CA ASP A 176 20.08 10.23 0.86
C ASP A 176 18.99 9.45 0.09
N TYR A 177 17.73 9.63 0.48
CA TYR A 177 16.57 9.15 -0.25
C TYR A 177 16.07 10.23 -1.22
N THR A 178 15.55 9.82 -2.37
CA THR A 178 14.85 10.73 -3.31
C THR A 178 13.39 10.33 -3.38
N CYS A 179 12.53 11.19 -2.85
CA CYS A 179 11.10 10.89 -2.66
C CYS A 179 10.27 11.63 -3.70
N ASN A 180 9.63 10.86 -4.58
CA ASN A 180 8.85 11.38 -5.70
C ASN A 180 7.52 11.98 -5.22
N GLU A 181 7.05 11.56 -4.04
CA GLU A 181 5.89 12.09 -3.35
C GLU A 181 6.09 13.55 -2.88
N GLY A 182 7.32 14.07 -2.92
CA GLY A 182 7.69 15.44 -2.55
C GLY A 182 7.76 15.74 -1.05
N TYR A 183 7.66 14.71 -0.21
CA TYR A 183 7.79 14.82 1.24
C TYR A 183 8.70 13.72 1.79
N CYS A 184 9.43 14.07 2.84
CA CYS A 184 10.14 13.13 3.68
C CYS A 184 9.25 12.71 4.84
N SER A 185 9.44 11.50 5.35
CA SER A 185 8.74 10.99 6.52
C SER A 185 9.69 10.63 7.66
N ILE A 186 9.19 10.73 8.89
CA ILE A 186 9.81 10.13 10.05
C ILE A 186 8.74 9.50 10.96
N PHE A 187 9.06 8.30 11.43
CA PHE A 187 8.28 7.60 12.44
C PHE A 187 9.20 7.05 13.52
N LYS A 188 8.84 7.26 14.78
CA LYS A 188 9.52 6.68 15.94
C LYS A 188 8.45 6.11 16.85
N MET A 189 8.57 4.85 17.28
CA MET A 189 7.70 4.24 18.27
C MET A 189 8.51 3.42 19.27
N SER A 190 8.16 3.52 20.54
CA SER A 190 8.73 2.68 21.59
C SER A 190 7.59 2.14 22.45
N ILE A 191 7.60 0.84 22.67
CA ILE A 191 6.68 0.11 23.54
C ILE A 191 7.51 -0.48 24.66
N TYR A 192 7.09 -0.28 25.90
CA TYR A 192 7.68 -0.88 27.09
C TYR A 192 6.66 -1.82 27.72
N ASN A 193 7.03 -3.09 27.89
CA ASN A 193 6.22 -4.04 28.65
C ASN A 193 6.72 -4.10 30.11
N PHE A 194 5.84 -3.79 31.07
CA PHE A 194 6.18 -3.78 32.50
C PHE A 194 6.42 -5.19 33.08
N THR A 195 5.87 -6.23 32.45
CA THR A 195 5.99 -7.64 32.85
C THR A 195 7.37 -8.21 32.48
N SER A 196 7.76 -8.14 31.20
CA SER A 196 9.09 -8.58 30.73
C SER A 196 10.21 -7.57 31.06
N LYS A 197 9.87 -6.29 31.22
CA LYS A 197 10.78 -5.15 31.41
C LYS A 197 11.67 -4.88 30.19
N GLU A 198 11.14 -5.19 29.02
CA GLU A 198 11.80 -5.00 27.72
C GLU A 198 11.14 -3.86 26.95
N PHE A 199 11.93 -3.21 26.09
CA PHE A 199 11.43 -2.29 25.09
C PHE A 199 11.38 -2.96 23.73
N SER A 200 10.32 -2.69 22.95
CA SER A 200 10.29 -2.89 21.50
C SER A 200 10.32 -1.52 20.84
N ASN A 201 11.34 -1.26 20.02
CA ASN A 201 11.54 0.01 19.34
C ASN A 201 11.39 -0.17 17.82
N PHE A 202 10.67 0.76 17.19
CA PHE A 202 10.46 0.82 15.76
C PHE A 202 10.80 2.23 15.26
N SER A 203 11.55 2.30 14.17
CA SER A 203 11.90 3.56 13.51
C SER A 203 11.90 3.42 12.01
N ARG A 204 11.47 4.50 11.35
CA ARG A 204 11.63 4.69 9.92
C ARG A 204 11.95 6.14 9.61
N PHE A 205 12.88 6.31 8.70
CA PHE A 205 13.08 7.52 7.92
C PHE A 205 12.98 7.15 6.43
N GLY A 206 12.70 8.14 5.59
CA GLY A 206 12.66 7.96 4.14
C GLY A 206 11.52 8.73 3.49
N CYS A 207 10.84 8.09 2.56
CA CYS A 207 9.74 8.67 1.80
C CYS A 207 8.39 8.50 2.48
N LEU A 208 7.37 9.15 1.94
CA LEU A 208 6.00 9.05 2.45
C LEU A 208 5.50 7.60 2.45
N SER A 209 5.79 6.84 1.39
CA SER A 209 5.46 5.41 1.35
C SER A 209 6.24 4.55 2.38
N ASP A 210 7.46 4.91 2.76
CA ASP A 210 8.23 4.20 3.80
C ASP A 210 7.56 4.24 5.19
N LEU A 211 6.95 5.38 5.55
CA LEU A 211 6.13 5.48 6.77
C LEU A 211 5.00 4.47 6.70
N TYR A 212 4.20 4.51 5.64
CA TYR A 212 2.98 3.73 5.57
C TYR A 212 3.26 2.22 5.54
N TYR A 213 4.30 1.76 4.83
CA TYR A 213 4.76 0.37 4.95
C TYR A 213 5.24 0.01 6.37
N THR A 214 5.82 0.95 7.11
CA THR A 214 6.18 0.71 8.53
C THR A 214 4.92 0.58 9.39
N LEU A 215 3.85 1.31 9.09
CA LEU A 215 2.56 1.15 9.76
C LEU A 215 1.88 -0.17 9.37
N ASP A 216 2.05 -0.63 8.12
CA ASP A 216 1.61 -1.94 7.64
C ASP A 216 2.38 -3.07 8.35
N ASP A 217 3.71 -2.96 8.48
CA ASP A 217 4.56 -3.91 9.23
C ASP A 217 4.19 -3.98 10.72
N LEU A 218 3.88 -2.83 11.34
CA LEU A 218 3.39 -2.79 12.72
C LEU A 218 2.03 -3.50 12.83
N GLY A 219 1.18 -3.34 11.82
CA GLY A 219 -0.06 -4.08 11.63
C GLY A 219 0.14 -5.58 11.76
N SER A 220 0.93 -6.15 10.85
CA SER A 220 1.17 -7.61 10.80
C SER A 220 2.00 -8.15 11.97
N THR A 221 2.89 -7.35 12.57
CA THR A 221 3.82 -7.82 13.62
C THR A 221 3.24 -7.69 15.04
N LEU A 222 2.51 -6.60 15.34
CA LEU A 222 2.04 -6.32 16.70
C LEU A 222 0.58 -6.73 16.92
N PHE A 223 -0.28 -6.61 15.91
CA PHE A 223 -1.74 -6.75 16.08
C PHE A 223 -2.17 -8.18 15.80
N SER A 224 -1.63 -9.09 16.60
CA SER A 224 -1.88 -10.55 16.56
C SER A 224 -3.10 -10.97 17.40
N SER A 225 -3.89 -10.03 17.90
CA SER A 225 -5.15 -10.33 18.58
C SER A 225 -6.26 -10.73 17.60
N PRO A 226 -7.39 -11.29 18.10
CA PRO A 226 -8.56 -11.59 17.27
C PRO A 226 -9.26 -10.36 16.66
N ASP A 227 -8.96 -9.13 17.12
CA ASP A 227 -9.43 -7.88 16.52
C ASP A 227 -8.24 -6.93 16.26
N PRO A 228 -7.49 -7.12 15.16
CA PRO A 228 -6.35 -6.26 14.81
C PRO A 228 -6.72 -4.78 14.66
N LEU A 229 -7.99 -4.47 14.36
CA LEU A 229 -8.47 -3.09 14.28
C LEU A 229 -8.64 -2.46 15.67
N GLU A 230 -8.98 -3.23 16.71
CA GLU A 230 -8.94 -2.75 18.11
C GLU A 230 -7.52 -2.41 18.54
N ASP A 231 -6.53 -3.27 18.24
CA ASP A 231 -5.12 -2.95 18.54
C ASP A 231 -4.63 -1.72 17.78
N PHE A 232 -4.92 -1.61 16.48
CA PHE A 232 -4.60 -0.43 15.67
C PHE A 232 -5.17 0.87 16.28
N LYS A 233 -6.40 0.80 16.83
CA LYS A 233 -7.02 1.90 17.59
C LYS A 233 -6.37 2.10 18.96
N LYS A 234 -6.01 1.03 19.69
CA LYS A 234 -5.31 1.07 20.99
C LYS A 234 -4.07 1.94 20.88
N TYR A 235 -3.21 1.65 19.90
CA TYR A 235 -1.98 2.40 19.65
C TYR A 235 -2.18 3.75 18.93
N ASN A 236 -3.40 4.10 18.50
CA ASN A 236 -3.71 5.32 17.76
C ASN A 236 -2.90 5.47 16.46
N ILE A 237 -2.67 4.38 15.72
CA ILE A 237 -1.83 4.41 14.51
C ILE A 237 -2.41 5.32 13.42
N ALA A 238 -3.73 5.38 13.28
CA ALA A 238 -4.42 6.34 12.42
C ALA A 238 -3.99 7.81 12.68
N GLY A 239 -3.67 8.14 13.93
CA GLY A 239 -3.17 9.45 14.32
C GLY A 239 -1.78 9.76 13.77
N ALA A 240 -0.90 8.75 13.64
CA ALA A 240 0.43 8.92 13.04
C ALA A 240 0.30 9.21 11.53
N SER A 241 -0.53 8.44 10.83
CA SER A 241 -0.86 8.65 9.42
C SER A 241 -1.49 10.02 9.18
N LEU A 242 -2.39 10.45 10.06
CA LEU A 242 -3.09 11.73 10.00
C LEU A 242 -2.19 12.94 10.30
N ALA A 243 -1.07 12.73 11.00
CA ALA A 243 -0.06 13.76 11.32
C ALA A 243 0.97 13.95 10.20
N CYS A 244 1.29 12.87 9.49
CA CYS A 244 2.11 12.90 8.28
C CYS A 244 1.36 13.49 7.08
N ARG A 245 0.16 12.96 6.81
CA ARG A 245 -0.92 13.72 6.16
C ARG A 245 -1.23 14.95 7.04
N GLN A 246 -1.88 16.00 6.55
CA GLN A 246 -1.86 17.35 7.19
C GLN A 246 -0.48 18.04 7.34
N ARG A 247 0.63 17.29 7.53
CA ARG A 247 2.02 17.77 7.64
C ARG A 247 2.27 18.55 8.94
N ASN A 248 1.85 17.94 10.05
CA ASN A 248 1.87 18.51 11.39
C ASN A 248 2.47 17.50 12.38
N PRO A 249 3.65 17.75 12.98
CA PRO A 249 4.32 16.80 13.86
C PRO A 249 3.49 16.46 15.11
N VAL A 250 3.10 15.19 15.24
CA VAL A 250 2.35 14.69 16.39
C VAL A 250 3.19 13.70 17.20
N MET A 251 3.14 13.86 18.52
CA MET A 251 3.62 12.89 19.49
C MET A 251 2.40 12.39 20.28
N TYR A 252 2.27 11.08 20.41
CA TYR A 252 1.24 10.44 21.22
C TYR A 252 1.91 9.51 22.23
N SER A 253 1.39 9.47 23.45
CA SER A 253 1.88 8.55 24.48
C SER A 253 0.74 8.11 25.38
N LYS A 254 0.70 6.83 25.72
CA LYS A 254 -0.33 6.25 26.58
C LYS A 254 0.22 5.05 27.35
N ARG A 255 -0.27 4.88 28.57
CA ARG A 255 -0.11 3.67 29.36
C ARG A 255 -1.43 2.89 29.34
N ALA A 256 -1.36 1.61 29.06
CA ALA A 256 -2.50 0.70 29.04
C ALA A 256 -2.04 -0.65 29.59
N ASP A 257 -2.71 -1.12 30.63
CA ASP A 257 -2.47 -2.44 31.23
C ASP A 257 -1.00 -2.60 31.70
N ASP A 258 -0.33 -3.67 31.29
CA ASP A 258 1.10 -3.92 31.51
C ASP A 258 1.99 -3.31 30.41
N THR A 259 1.49 -2.37 29.60
CA THR A 259 2.27 -1.67 28.57
C THR A 259 2.26 -0.14 28.73
N ALA A 260 3.36 0.49 28.35
CA ALA A 260 3.43 1.92 28.08
C ALA A 260 4.03 2.11 26.69
N TYR A 261 3.49 3.02 25.89
CA TYR A 261 4.03 3.31 24.57
C TYR A 261 4.00 4.79 24.25
N ILE A 262 4.93 5.18 23.38
CA ILE A 262 5.04 6.50 22.79
C ILE A 262 5.30 6.33 21.30
N TRP A 263 4.72 7.20 20.48
CA TRP A 263 5.16 7.38 19.10
C TRP A 263 5.23 8.85 18.71
N TYR A 264 5.97 9.09 17.65
CA TYR A 264 6.12 10.36 16.96
C TYR A 264 6.02 10.14 15.46
N SER A 265 5.26 10.99 14.78
CA SER A 265 5.16 10.99 13.33
C SER A 265 5.19 12.43 12.81
N ASN A 266 5.95 12.64 11.74
CA ASN A 266 5.96 13.87 10.99
C ASN A 266 6.27 13.59 9.51
N CYS A 267 5.69 14.39 8.62
CA CYS A 267 6.09 14.44 7.21
C CYS A 267 6.17 15.90 6.76
N TYR A 268 7.25 16.23 6.09
CA TYR A 268 7.69 17.61 5.87
C TYR A 268 8.39 17.75 4.51
N SER A 269 8.46 18.97 3.98
CA SER A 269 9.36 19.29 2.87
C SER A 269 10.72 19.71 3.42
N PRO A 270 11.87 19.25 2.87
CA PRO A 270 13.21 19.66 3.30
C PRO A 270 13.50 21.16 3.27
N SER A 271 12.67 21.95 2.58
CA SER A 271 12.70 23.42 2.61
C SER A 271 12.28 24.02 3.95
N ASP A 272 11.54 23.26 4.76
CA ASP A 272 10.81 23.76 5.91
C ASP A 272 11.57 23.49 7.20
N LYS A 273 11.41 24.36 8.21
CA LYS A 273 11.99 24.12 9.53
C LYS A 273 11.22 22.99 10.23
N ILE A 274 11.93 21.90 10.53
CA ILE A 274 11.40 20.73 11.22
C ILE A 274 11.37 21.00 12.74
N GLU A 275 10.20 20.86 13.37
CA GLU A 275 10.12 20.74 14.83
C GLU A 275 10.55 19.33 15.23
N ILE A 276 11.54 19.20 16.12
CA ILE A 276 12.00 17.89 16.63
C ILE A 276 11.57 17.75 18.09
N ARG A 277 10.92 16.63 18.45
CA ARG A 277 10.39 16.39 19.81
C ARG A 277 11.20 15.33 20.57
N HIS A 278 11.76 15.73 21.71
CA HIS A 278 12.58 14.88 22.58
C HIS A 278 11.75 13.80 23.30
N LEU A 279 11.55 12.65 22.65
CA LEU A 279 10.71 11.55 23.15
C LEU A 279 11.21 10.95 24.46
N LYS A 280 12.53 10.96 24.69
CA LYS A 280 13.17 10.30 25.83
C LYS A 280 12.57 10.74 27.16
N LYS A 281 12.58 12.05 27.42
CA LYS A 281 12.07 12.64 28.67
C LYS A 281 10.56 12.41 28.86
N ALA A 282 9.78 12.46 27.78
CA ALA A 282 8.34 12.21 27.83
C ALA A 282 8.05 10.74 28.20
N PHE A 283 8.80 9.80 27.63
CA PHE A 283 8.61 8.37 27.87
C PHE A 283 9.18 7.91 29.23
N GLU A 284 10.34 8.45 29.64
CA GLU A 284 10.86 8.30 31.00
C GLU A 284 9.83 8.77 32.03
N THR A 285 9.15 9.89 31.80
CA THR A 285 8.07 10.36 32.68
C THR A 285 6.92 9.33 32.73
N LEU A 286 6.49 8.79 31.59
CA LEU A 286 5.39 7.82 31.50
C LEU A 286 5.66 6.51 32.27
N ILE A 287 6.88 5.98 32.19
CA ILE A 287 7.26 4.74 32.91
C ILE A 287 7.53 5.00 34.41
N ASN A 288 8.06 6.17 34.77
CA ASN A 288 8.55 6.44 36.13
C ASN A 288 7.48 6.87 37.14
N ILE A 289 6.25 7.18 36.71
CA ILE A 289 5.13 7.64 37.57
C ILE A 289 4.87 6.76 38.81
N ASN A 290 5.32 5.49 38.86
CA ASN A 290 5.26 4.65 40.07
C ASN A 290 6.49 3.74 40.32
N VAL A 291 7.60 3.86 39.57
CA VAL A 291 8.62 2.78 39.49
C VAL A 291 9.92 3.04 40.30
N TYR A 292 10.19 4.27 40.76
CA TYR A 292 11.40 4.63 41.53
C TYR A 292 11.43 4.12 43.00
N LYS A 293 11.17 2.82 43.21
CA LYS A 293 11.55 2.09 44.43
C LYS A 293 12.55 0.94 44.19
N ASN A 294 12.90 0.61 42.94
CA ASN A 294 13.92 -0.41 42.64
C ASN A 294 15.00 0.11 41.67
N LYS A 295 16.27 -0.27 41.95
CA LYS A 295 17.48 0.40 41.43
C LYS A 295 18.03 -0.08 40.08
N ASN A 296 17.37 -1.02 39.39
CA ASN A 296 17.92 -1.62 38.17
C ASN A 296 17.30 -0.97 36.92
N PRO A 297 18.10 -0.41 36.00
CA PRO A 297 17.59 0.12 34.74
C PRO A 297 17.06 -1.01 33.83
N PRO A 298 15.99 -0.76 33.05
CA PRO A 298 15.41 -1.74 32.13
C PRO A 298 16.33 -2.07 30.93
N LYS A 299 16.14 -3.25 30.33
CA LYS A 299 16.85 -3.67 29.12
C LYS A 299 16.17 -3.09 27.86
N ILE A 300 16.94 -2.42 27.03
CA ILE A 300 16.50 -1.95 25.71
C ILE A 300 16.71 -3.09 24.70
N VAL A 301 15.66 -3.45 23.96
CA VAL A 301 15.78 -4.25 22.73
C VAL A 301 15.44 -3.33 21.56
N SER A 302 16.34 -3.23 20.59
CA SER A 302 16.16 -2.44 19.37
C SER A 302 15.94 -3.37 18.19
N PHE A 303 14.83 -3.16 17.47
CA PHE A 303 14.53 -3.88 16.23
C PHE A 303 14.78 -2.96 15.04
N THR A 304 16.05 -2.81 14.66
CA THR A 304 16.39 -2.26 13.34
C THR A 304 16.01 -3.31 12.30
N LYS A 305 15.10 -2.96 11.37
CA LYS A 305 14.32 -3.92 10.56
C LYS A 305 15.19 -5.03 9.97
N GLY A 306 14.81 -6.30 10.21
CA GLY A 306 15.36 -7.43 9.48
C GLY A 306 15.19 -7.17 7.98
N THR A 307 16.24 -7.41 7.19
CA THR A 307 16.25 -7.17 5.74
C THR A 307 14.93 -7.60 5.11
N SER A 308 14.27 -6.71 4.37
CA SER A 308 13.15 -7.15 3.55
C SER A 308 13.66 -8.27 2.66
N ILE A 309 13.14 -9.48 2.89
CA ILE A 309 13.28 -10.54 1.92
C ILE A 309 12.48 -10.03 0.74
N LYS A 310 13.18 -9.42 -0.21
CA LYS A 310 12.69 -9.35 -1.58
C LYS A 310 12.44 -10.80 -1.95
N GLY A 311 11.17 -11.21 -1.89
CA GLY A 311 10.71 -12.41 -2.54
C GLY A 311 11.04 -12.24 -4.00
N SER A 312 12.21 -12.76 -4.40
CA SER A 312 12.51 -12.94 -5.81
C SER A 312 11.51 -13.98 -6.28
N PHE A 313 10.37 -13.52 -6.79
CA PHE A 313 9.46 -14.36 -7.54
C PHE A 313 10.32 -15.12 -8.56
N PRO A 314 10.41 -16.46 -8.49
CA PRO A 314 11.16 -17.19 -9.49
C PRO A 314 10.50 -16.89 -10.82
N SER A 315 11.29 -16.36 -11.76
CA SER A 315 10.79 -15.93 -13.08
C SER A 315 9.95 -17.04 -13.70
N PHE A 316 8.65 -16.82 -13.87
CA PHE A 316 7.67 -17.82 -14.34
C PHE A 316 8.09 -18.53 -15.64
N ILE A 317 8.95 -17.88 -16.44
CA ILE A 317 9.63 -18.36 -17.64
C ILE A 317 10.38 -19.70 -17.40
N SER A 318 10.94 -19.93 -16.21
CA SER A 318 11.71 -21.14 -15.88
C SER A 318 10.82 -22.39 -15.81
N ILE A 319 9.64 -22.29 -15.20
CA ILE A 319 8.73 -23.44 -15.01
C ILE A 319 8.09 -23.84 -16.35
N PHE A 320 7.75 -22.85 -17.19
CA PHE A 320 7.18 -23.11 -18.52
C PHE A 320 8.17 -23.84 -19.46
N SER A 321 9.47 -23.59 -19.27
CA SER A 321 10.55 -24.21 -20.05
C SER A 321 10.74 -25.71 -19.69
N LEU A 322 10.61 -26.08 -18.40
CA LEU A 322 10.62 -27.50 -17.99
C LEU A 322 9.37 -28.25 -18.45
N PHE A 323 8.20 -27.60 -18.45
CA PHE A 323 6.95 -28.22 -18.88
C PHE A 323 6.97 -28.58 -20.38
N LEU A 324 7.50 -27.69 -21.23
CA LEU A 324 7.66 -27.98 -22.66
C LEU A 324 8.63 -29.14 -22.94
N LEU A 325 9.74 -29.23 -22.21
CA LEU A 325 10.70 -30.32 -22.37
C LEU A 325 10.13 -31.68 -21.93
N THR A 326 9.40 -31.73 -20.81
CA THR A 326 8.72 -32.96 -20.37
C THR A 326 7.57 -33.36 -21.30
N PHE A 327 6.81 -32.41 -21.85
CA PHE A 327 5.75 -32.72 -22.81
C PHE A 327 6.29 -33.26 -24.13
N SER A 328 7.42 -32.73 -24.62
CA SER A 328 8.09 -33.26 -25.82
C SER A 328 8.73 -34.65 -25.62
N TYR A 329 9.10 -35.02 -24.39
CA TYR A 329 9.64 -36.35 -24.07
C TYR A 329 8.55 -37.44 -24.00
N TYR A 330 7.28 -37.06 -23.84
CA TYR A 330 6.12 -37.97 -23.85
C TYR A 330 5.39 -38.06 -25.21
N LEU A 331 5.88 -37.34 -26.23
CA LEU A 331 5.33 -37.29 -27.60
C LEU A 331 6.27 -37.90 -28.65
N LEU A 332 7.31 -38.61 -28.20
CA LEU A 332 8.23 -39.45 -28.97
C LEU A 332 8.18 -40.89 -28.41
#